data_AF-A0A3B7D5U3-F1
#
_entry.id   AF-A0A3B7D5U3-F1
#
_cell.length_a   1.000
_cell.length_b   1.000
_cell.length_c   1.000
_cell.angle_alpha   90.00
_cell.angle_beta   90.00
_cell.angle_gamma   90.00
#
_symmetry.space_group_name_H-M   'P 1'
#
loop_
_entity.id
_entity.type
_entity.pdbx_description
1 polymer ?
#
loop_
_entity_poly.entity_id
_entity_poly.type
_entity_poly.pdbx_seq_one_letter_code
_entity_poly.pdbx_strand_id
1 'polypeptide(L)'
;MRGDKHPETPVAESTVEETPATAAGIVIGEVDGLLWEDTSGVDIVSVTIVTGQVAVPVDRGRWRSGGIVELGYEVTQVEQAPSLNHLRDLSLRQTVEQVAEYYAVALGGPPPGPDPQPLPPWWIAEDERD
;
A
#
# COMPACT_ATOMS: atom_id res chain seq x y z
N MET A 1 -34.56 34.40 17.26
CA MET A 1 -33.24 34.44 17.93
C MET A 1 -33.21 33.27 18.89
N ARG A 2 -32.32 32.28 18.91
CA ARG A 2 -31.04 31.95 18.26
C ARG A 2 -31.19 30.45 17.85
N GLY A 3 -30.66 29.92 16.76
CA GLY A 3 -29.40 30.25 16.12
C GLY A 3 -28.28 29.33 16.61
N ASP A 4 -28.52 28.03 16.76
CA ASP A 4 -27.47 27.05 17.09
C ASP A 4 -27.42 25.99 15.98
N LYS A 5 -26.90 26.42 14.81
CA LYS A 5 -26.33 25.48 13.84
C LYS A 5 -25.00 25.03 14.43
N HIS A 6 -24.94 23.78 14.89
CA HIS A 6 -23.66 23.12 15.06
C HIS A 6 -22.88 23.24 13.74
N PRO A 7 -21.62 23.68 13.73
CA PRO A 7 -20.77 23.48 12.57
C PRO A 7 -20.57 21.97 12.45
N GLU A 8 -21.20 21.38 11.46
CA GLU A 8 -20.79 20.09 10.92
C GLU A 8 -19.34 20.29 10.50
N THR A 9 -18.41 19.83 11.34
CA THR A 9 -17.00 19.75 10.99
C THR A 9 -16.95 19.02 9.66
N PRO A 10 -16.40 19.60 8.57
CA PRO A 10 -16.17 18.81 7.38
C PRO A 10 -15.31 17.64 7.83
N VAL A 11 -15.86 16.43 7.72
CA VAL A 11 -15.04 15.22 7.74
C VAL A 11 -13.99 15.51 6.69
N ALA A 12 -12.74 15.67 7.10
CA ALA A 12 -11.65 15.74 6.16
C ALA A 12 -11.73 14.42 5.39
N GLU A 13 -12.31 14.46 4.20
CA GLU A 13 -12.00 13.48 3.17
C GLU A 13 -10.49 13.59 3.04
N SER A 14 -9.77 12.72 3.75
CA SER A 14 -8.41 12.38 3.41
C SER A 14 -8.50 11.85 1.99
N THR A 15 -8.40 12.76 1.04
CA THR A 15 -8.11 12.50 -0.35
C THR A 15 -6.70 11.95 -0.32
N VAL A 16 -6.59 10.65 -0.06
CA VAL A 16 -5.36 9.93 -0.36
C VAL A 16 -5.27 10.01 -1.87
N GLU A 17 -4.41 10.89 -2.38
CA GLU A 17 -4.20 10.99 -3.81
C GLU A 17 -3.87 9.60 -4.36
N GLU A 18 -4.55 9.24 -5.45
CA GLU A 18 -4.38 7.96 -6.14
C GLU A 18 -2.90 7.83 -6.50
N THR A 19 -2.20 6.91 -5.85
CA THR A 19 -0.76 6.73 -6.05
C THR A 19 -0.56 5.60 -7.07
N PRO A 20 -0.21 5.89 -8.34
CA PRO A 20 -0.16 4.85 -9.36
C PRO A 20 0.95 3.85 -9.07
N ALA A 21 0.64 2.57 -9.26
CA ALA A 21 1.58 1.46 -9.18
C ALA A 21 2.06 1.05 -10.57
N THR A 22 3.37 0.92 -10.71
CA THR A 22 4.06 0.51 -11.94
C THR A 22 4.88 -0.74 -11.71
N ALA A 23 4.87 -1.62 -12.71
CA ALA A 23 5.69 -2.83 -12.74
C ALA A 23 6.37 -2.90 -14.11
N ALA A 24 7.70 -2.96 -14.13
CA ALA A 24 8.51 -2.94 -15.35
C ALA A 24 8.19 -1.73 -16.25
N GLY A 25 7.90 -0.57 -15.63
CA GLY A 25 7.55 0.67 -16.34
C GLY A 25 6.14 0.73 -16.93
N ILE A 26 5.26 -0.24 -16.61
CA ILE A 26 3.85 -0.25 -17.03
C ILE A 26 2.97 0.05 -15.82
N VAL A 27 2.03 0.99 -15.96
CA VAL A 27 1.01 1.24 -14.93
C VAL A 27 0.07 0.05 -14.87
N ILE A 28 -0.03 -0.57 -13.70
CA ILE A 28 -0.85 -1.76 -13.48
C ILE A 28 -2.05 -1.49 -12.57
N GLY A 29 -2.05 -0.38 -11.84
CA GLY A 29 -3.01 -0.13 -10.78
C GLY A 29 -2.64 1.03 -9.88
N GLU A 30 -3.18 1.03 -8.67
CA GLU A 30 -3.03 2.07 -7.65
C GLU A 30 -2.73 1.47 -6.29
N VAL A 31 -1.90 2.15 -5.50
CA VAL A 31 -1.61 1.74 -4.12
C VAL A 31 -2.69 2.28 -3.19
N ASP A 32 -3.36 1.39 -2.46
CA ASP A 32 -4.50 1.73 -1.60
C ASP A 32 -4.11 1.89 -0.12
N GLY A 33 -3.01 1.27 0.33
CA GLY A 33 -2.73 1.21 1.76
C GLY A 33 -1.52 0.36 2.15
N LEU A 34 -1.08 0.55 3.40
CA LEU A 34 0.04 -0.15 4.02
C LEU A 34 -0.49 -1.37 4.78
N LEU A 35 -0.04 -2.56 4.40
CA LEU A 35 -0.34 -3.79 5.12
C LEU A 35 0.66 -4.04 6.23
N TRP A 36 1.94 -3.78 5.96
CA TRP A 36 3.00 -4.05 6.92
C TRP A 36 4.24 -3.21 6.65
N GLU A 37 4.90 -2.83 7.75
CA GLU A 37 6.09 -1.99 7.75
C GLU A 37 7.33 -2.79 8.15
N ASP A 38 8.36 -2.76 7.31
CA ASP A 38 9.62 -3.46 7.58
C ASP A 38 10.75 -2.54 8.01
N THR A 39 11.59 -3.04 8.91
CA THR A 39 12.77 -2.29 9.38
C THR A 39 13.92 -2.28 8.39
N SER A 40 13.98 -3.20 7.42
CA SER A 40 14.96 -3.17 6.31
C SER A 40 14.55 -2.22 5.18
N GLY A 41 13.34 -1.68 5.24
CA GLY A 41 12.82 -0.75 4.24
C GLY A 41 12.05 -1.41 3.10
N VAL A 42 11.61 -2.66 3.25
CA VAL A 42 10.68 -3.31 2.31
C VAL A 42 9.30 -3.45 2.91
N ASP A 43 8.41 -2.51 2.64
CA ASP A 43 7.05 -2.55 3.16
C ASP A 43 6.16 -3.47 2.31
N ILE A 44 5.03 -3.91 2.84
CA ILE A 44 4.01 -4.59 2.05
C ILE A 44 2.80 -3.69 1.95
N VAL A 45 2.34 -3.45 0.73
CA VAL A 45 1.19 -2.59 0.43
C VAL A 45 0.10 -3.35 -0.33
N SER A 46 -1.13 -2.85 -0.23
CA SER A 46 -2.22 -3.27 -1.09
C SER A 46 -2.23 -2.45 -2.37
N VAL A 47 -2.34 -3.14 -3.51
CA VAL A 47 -2.46 -2.54 -4.84
C VAL A 47 -3.76 -2.98 -5.48
N THR A 48 -4.63 -2.04 -5.87
CA THR A 48 -5.77 -2.32 -6.74
C THR A 48 -5.28 -2.41 -8.18
N ILE A 49 -5.42 -3.60 -8.78
CA ILE A 49 -5.19 -3.87 -10.19
C ILE A 49 -6.51 -4.26 -10.86
N VAL A 50 -6.51 -4.41 -12.20
CA VAL A 50 -7.71 -4.74 -12.99
C VAL A 50 -8.44 -5.99 -12.49
N THR A 51 -7.71 -6.98 -11.98
CA THR A 51 -8.26 -8.26 -11.53
C THR A 51 -8.69 -8.26 -10.05
N GLY A 52 -8.42 -7.18 -9.31
CA GLY A 52 -8.74 -7.05 -7.89
C GLY A 52 -7.59 -6.45 -7.09
N GLN A 53 -7.64 -6.62 -5.77
CA GLN A 53 -6.59 -6.14 -4.88
C GLN A 53 -5.56 -7.23 -4.60
N VAL A 54 -4.28 -6.89 -4.67
CA VAL A 54 -3.15 -7.78 -4.38
C VAL A 54 -2.22 -7.16 -3.34
N ALA A 55 -1.51 -8.00 -2.59
CA ALA A 55 -0.50 -7.56 -1.65
C ALA A 55 0.90 -7.66 -2.28
N VAL A 56 1.66 -6.57 -2.27
CA VAL A 56 2.95 -6.45 -2.97
C VAL A 56 4.00 -5.84 -2.05
N PRO A 57 5.20 -6.43 -1.94
CA PRO A 57 6.32 -5.80 -1.27
C PRO A 57 6.89 -4.64 -2.09
N VAL A 58 7.31 -3.57 -1.44
CA VAL A 58 7.85 -2.36 -2.06
C VAL A 58 9.08 -1.92 -1.29
N ASP A 59 10.20 -1.83 -1.99
CA ASP A 59 11.40 -1.21 -1.46
C ASP A 59 11.20 0.32 -1.39
N ARG A 60 11.25 0.88 -0.18
CA ARG A 60 11.11 2.32 0.08
C ARG A 60 12.11 3.15 -0.72
N GLY A 61 13.32 2.63 -0.97
CA GLY A 61 14.33 3.31 -1.78
C GLY A 61 14.03 3.31 -3.28
N ARG A 62 13.05 2.51 -3.72
CA ARG A 62 12.62 2.38 -5.12
C ARG A 62 11.35 3.17 -5.43
N TRP A 63 10.70 3.70 -4.40
CA TRP A 63 9.59 4.63 -4.56
C TRP A 63 10.08 5.89 -5.30
N ARG A 64 9.52 6.17 -6.48
CA ARG A 64 10.10 7.15 -7.42
C ARG A 64 9.34 8.47 -7.43
N SER A 65 10.10 9.50 -7.81
CA SER A 65 9.67 10.89 -8.00
C SER A 65 8.36 11.03 -8.77
N GLY A 66 7.50 11.95 -8.33
CA GLY A 66 6.28 12.35 -9.05
C GLY A 66 5.04 11.53 -8.74
N GLY A 67 4.98 10.91 -7.55
CA GLY A 67 3.77 10.23 -7.06
C GLY A 67 3.55 8.82 -7.60
N ILE A 68 4.54 8.19 -8.23
CA ILE A 68 4.42 6.85 -8.84
C ILE A 68 5.30 5.82 -8.12
N VAL A 69 4.70 4.67 -7.79
CA VAL A 69 5.36 3.54 -7.12
C VAL A 69 5.89 2.57 -8.18
N GLU A 70 7.21 2.35 -8.25
CA GLU A 70 7.78 1.24 -9.03
C GLU A 70 7.97 0.02 -8.14
N LEU A 71 7.17 -1.03 -8.38
CA LEU A 71 7.15 -2.25 -7.57
C LEU A 71 8.41 -3.10 -7.77
N GLY A 72 9.12 -2.93 -8.89
CA GLY A 72 10.36 -3.65 -9.14
C GLY A 72 10.18 -5.14 -9.48
N TYR A 73 8.97 -5.52 -9.85
CA TYR A 73 8.57 -6.86 -10.30
C TYR A 73 8.03 -6.80 -11.74
N GLU A 74 7.94 -7.97 -12.37
CA GLU A 74 7.26 -8.11 -13.66
C GLU A 74 5.74 -7.96 -13.50
N VAL A 75 5.06 -7.44 -14.52
CA VAL A 75 3.59 -7.26 -14.50
C VAL A 75 2.87 -8.57 -14.18
N THR A 76 3.27 -9.67 -14.83
CA THR A 76 2.67 -10.99 -14.64
C THR A 76 2.85 -11.54 -13.23
N GLN A 77 3.94 -11.17 -12.56
CA GLN A 77 4.19 -11.55 -11.17
C GLN A 77 3.25 -10.79 -10.23
N VAL A 78 2.96 -9.51 -10.51
CA VAL A 78 2.00 -8.74 -9.70
C VAL A 78 0.56 -9.20 -9.95
N GLU A 79 0.20 -9.52 -11.19
CA GLU A 79 -1.13 -10.05 -11.53
C GLU A 79 -1.42 -11.42 -10.89
N GLN A 80 -0.39 -12.21 -10.63
CA GLN A 80 -0.49 -13.52 -9.99
C GLN A 80 -0.22 -13.48 -8.48
N ALA A 81 -0.02 -12.28 -7.93
CA ALA A 81 0.25 -12.11 -6.52
C ALA A 81 -0.96 -12.55 -5.66
N PRO A 82 -0.73 -12.91 -4.39
CA PRO A 82 -1.81 -13.28 -3.49
C PRO A 82 -2.87 -12.17 -3.40
N SER A 83 -4.12 -12.51 -3.75
CA SER A 83 -5.23 -11.54 -3.70
C SER A 83 -5.61 -11.22 -2.25
N LEU A 84 -5.90 -9.97 -1.96
CA LEU A 84 -6.35 -9.52 -0.63
C LEU A 84 -7.63 -10.23 -0.18
N ASN A 85 -8.53 -10.60 -1.11
CA ASN A 85 -9.70 -11.40 -0.77
C ASN A 85 -9.34 -12.78 -0.23
N HIS A 86 -8.29 -13.42 -0.76
CA HIS A 86 -7.79 -14.68 -0.23
C HIS A 86 -7.05 -14.49 1.10
N LEU A 87 -6.30 -13.39 1.22
CA LEU A 87 -5.52 -13.08 2.42
C LEU A 87 -6.39 -12.64 3.60
N ARG A 88 -7.61 -12.16 3.36
CA ARG A 88 -8.55 -11.67 4.39
C ARG A 88 -9.00 -12.72 5.39
N ASP A 89 -9.00 -13.99 4.99
CA ASP A 89 -9.34 -15.10 5.88
C ASP A 89 -8.14 -15.53 6.75
N LEU A 90 -6.96 -14.95 6.50
CA LEU A 90 -5.72 -15.23 7.22
C LEU A 90 -5.46 -14.17 8.29
N SER A 91 -4.67 -14.53 9.30
CA SER A 91 -4.07 -13.52 10.17
C SER A 91 -3.08 -12.66 9.40
N LEU A 92 -2.89 -11.39 9.78
CA LEU A 92 -1.95 -10.50 9.08
C LEU A 92 -0.51 -11.05 9.07
N ARG A 93 -0.14 -11.85 10.07
CA ARG A 93 1.14 -12.60 10.05
C ARG A 93 1.22 -13.58 8.90
N GLN A 94 0.21 -14.41 8.73
CA GLN A 94 0.15 -15.37 7.63
C GLN A 94 0.07 -14.66 6.26
N THR A 95 -0.63 -13.53 6.19
CA THR A 95 -0.63 -12.66 5.02
C THR A 95 0.78 -12.23 4.63
N VAL A 96 1.52 -11.67 5.58
CA VAL A 96 2.89 -11.22 5.39
C VAL A 96 3.81 -12.37 5.00
N GLU A 97 3.72 -13.52 5.69
CA GLU A 97 4.50 -14.72 5.39
C GLU A 97 4.24 -15.22 3.96
N GLN A 98 2.98 -15.29 3.54
CA GLN A 98 2.61 -15.78 2.21
C GLN A 98 3.08 -14.82 1.10
N VAL A 99 2.98 -13.51 1.32
CA VAL A 99 3.49 -12.50 0.37
C VAL A 99 5.01 -12.56 0.29
N ALA A 100 5.69 -12.63 1.45
CA ALA A 100 7.14 -12.76 1.51
C ALA A 100 7.65 -14.01 0.80
N GLU A 101 6.95 -15.14 0.99
CA GLU A 101 7.26 -16.40 0.33
C GLU A 101 7.06 -16.30 -1.18
N TYR A 102 5.93 -15.74 -1.64
CA TYR A 102 5.62 -15.58 -3.07
C TYR A 102 6.68 -14.73 -3.80
N TYR A 103 7.10 -13.62 -3.19
CA TYR A 103 8.10 -12.71 -3.77
C TYR A 103 9.55 -13.05 -3.39
N ALA A 104 9.77 -14.10 -2.60
CA ALA A 104 11.07 -14.50 -2.05
C ALA A 104 11.82 -13.36 -1.35
N VAL A 105 11.10 -12.55 -0.56
CA VAL A 105 11.66 -11.41 0.19
C VAL A 105 11.90 -11.80 1.64
N ALA A 106 13.07 -11.46 2.18
CA ALA A 106 13.37 -11.61 3.59
C ALA A 106 12.84 -10.41 4.37
N LEU A 107 12.03 -10.67 5.40
CA LEU A 107 11.38 -9.66 6.23
C LEU A 107 12.01 -9.65 7.63
N GLY A 108 12.34 -8.47 8.16
CA GLY A 108 13.05 -8.30 9.44
C GLY A 108 12.33 -7.41 10.46
N GLY A 109 11.19 -6.86 10.08
CA GLY A 109 10.41 -5.90 10.84
C GLY A 109 9.61 -6.49 12.01
N PRO A 110 8.94 -5.62 12.78
CA PRO A 110 8.08 -6.05 13.88
C PRO A 110 6.96 -6.96 13.38
N PRO A 111 6.36 -7.78 14.26
CA PRO A 111 5.20 -8.56 13.87
C PRO A 111 4.11 -7.63 13.30
N PRO A 112 3.40 -8.07 12.25
CA PRO A 112 2.39 -7.24 11.63
C PRO A 112 1.31 -6.76 12.60
N GLY A 113 0.85 -5.53 12.35
CA GLY A 113 -0.24 -4.91 13.10
C GLY A 113 -1.59 -5.60 12.86
N PRO A 114 -2.68 -5.08 13.42
CA PRO A 114 -3.97 -5.76 13.33
C PRO A 114 -4.76 -5.55 12.02
N ASP A 115 -4.45 -4.59 11.15
CA ASP A 115 -5.20 -4.34 9.89
C ASP A 115 -4.39 -3.49 8.88
N PRO A 116 -4.80 -3.44 7.59
CA PRO A 116 -4.32 -2.45 6.63
C PRO A 116 -4.54 -1.03 7.17
N GLN A 117 -3.50 -0.21 7.11
CA GLN A 117 -3.52 1.17 7.55
C GLN A 117 -3.38 2.10 6.35
N PRO A 118 -3.86 3.35 6.45
CA PRO A 118 -3.51 4.38 5.48
C PRO A 118 -1.99 4.44 5.29
N LEU A 119 -1.56 4.80 4.07
CA LEU A 119 -0.14 5.05 3.82
C LEU A 119 0.35 6.16 4.77
N PRO A 120 1.52 6.00 5.39
CA PRO A 120 2.03 7.00 6.31
C PRO A 120 2.49 8.26 5.56
N PRO A 121 2.61 9.42 6.21
CA PRO A 121 2.89 10.69 5.51
C PRO A 121 4.26 10.78 4.81
N TRP A 122 5.13 9.79 4.98
CA TRP A 122 6.42 9.68 4.30
C TRP A 122 6.37 8.77 3.07
N TRP A 123 5.23 8.09 2.84
CA TRP A 123 4.78 7.52 1.57
C TRP A 123 4.07 8.56 0.69
N ILE A 124 4.23 9.85 0.99
CA ILE A 124 3.80 10.99 0.17
C ILE A 124 5.06 11.61 -0.43
N ALA A 125 5.08 11.95 -1.72
CA ALA A 125 6.32 12.25 -2.43
C ALA A 125 7.00 13.47 -1.80
N GLU A 126 8.33 13.53 -1.80
CA GLU A 126 9.06 14.66 -1.19
C GLU A 126 8.66 16.02 -1.80
N ASP A 127 8.20 16.07 -3.06
CA ASP A 127 7.68 17.28 -3.72
C ASP A 127 6.31 17.76 -3.18
N GLU A 128 5.62 16.96 -2.38
CA GLU A 128 4.26 17.23 -1.88
C GLU A 128 4.22 17.55 -0.38
N ARG A 129 5.39 17.73 0.24
CA ARG A 129 5.53 18.08 1.66
C ARG A 129 5.56 19.58 1.97
N ASP A 130 5.42 20.42 0.94
CA ASP A 130 5.40 21.89 1.03
C ASP A 130 3.99 22.47 1.25
#